data_AF-A0A6M0M9U1-F1
#
_entry.id   AF-A0A6M0M9U1-F1
#
_cell.length_a   1.000
_cell.length_b   1.000
_cell.length_c   1.000
_cell.angle_alpha   90.00
_cell.angle_beta   90.00
_cell.angle_gamma   90.00
#
_symmetry.space_group_name_H-M   'P 1'
#
loop_
_entity.id
_entity.type
_entity.pdbx_description
1 polymer ?
#
loop_
_entity_poly.entity_id
_entity_poly.type
_entity_poly.pdbx_seq_one_letter_code
_entity_poly.pdbx_strand_id
1 'polypeptide(L)' 'MKPTMAILERISKNSQKNIDEVFTRLYRYLLRPDIYYVAYQNLYANKGASTKGILDDTADGFSEEKIKKIIQSLK' A
#
# COMPACT_ATOMS: atom_id res chain seq x y z
N MET A 1 11.22 8.21 11.27
CA MET A 1 10.71 6.87 10.92
C MET A 1 11.57 6.27 9.82
N LYS A 2 11.71 4.93 9.74
CA LYS A 2 12.38 4.30 8.59
C LYS A 2 11.53 4.46 7.32
N PRO A 3 12.13 4.69 6.14
CA PRO A 3 11.40 4.75 4.87
C PRO A 3 10.56 3.49 4.64
N THR A 4 9.34 3.63 4.13
CA THR A 4 8.45 2.49 3.88
C THR A 4 9.07 1.45 2.97
N MET A 5 9.70 1.88 1.87
CA MET A 5 10.32 0.96 0.91
C MET A 5 11.44 0.13 1.54
N ALA A 6 12.25 0.71 2.42
CA ALA A 6 13.31 -0.03 3.11
C ALA A 6 12.74 -1.09 4.07
N ILE A 7 11.56 -0.86 4.67
CA ILE A 7 10.89 -1.86 5.50
C ILE A 7 10.34 -3.00 4.64
N LEU A 8 9.62 -2.67 3.56
CA LEU A 8 9.03 -3.66 2.65
C LEU A 8 10.11 -4.53 1.99
N GLU A 9 11.21 -3.92 1.54
CA GLU A 9 12.35 -4.63 0.95
C GLU A 9 12.97 -5.61 1.93
N ARG A 10 13.12 -5.21 3.21
CA ARG A 10 13.64 -6.10 4.24
C ARG A 10 12.69 -7.27 4.51
N ILE A 11 11.38 -7.02 4.60
CA ILE A 11 10.37 -8.08 4.78
C ILE A 11 10.45 -9.08 3.63
N SER A 12 10.49 -8.59 2.39
CA SER A 12 10.60 -9.42 1.19
C SER A 12 11.88 -10.28 1.18
N LYS A 13 13.04 -9.67 1.45
CA LYS A 13 14.32 -10.40 1.55
C LYS A 13 14.31 -11.46 2.65
N ASN A 14 13.70 -11.17 3.79
CA ASN A 14 13.58 -12.13 4.89
C ASN A 14 12.67 -13.31 4.49
N SER A 15 11.49 -13.05 3.92
CA SER A 15 10.56 -14.10 3.50
C SER A 15 11.14 -15.04 2.43
N GLN A 16 12.02 -14.53 1.57
CA GLN A 16 12.70 -15.35 0.55
C GLN A 16 13.80 -16.24 1.15
N LYS A 17 14.42 -15.82 2.24
CA LYS A 17 15.50 -16.56 2.91
C LYS A 17 14.98 -17.56 3.93
N ASN A 18 13.88 -17.22 4.60
CA ASN A 18 13.29 -18.01 5.68
C ASN A 18 11.82 -18.27 5.35
N ILE A 19 11.53 -19.35 4.62
CA ILE A 19 10.17 -19.64 4.16
C ILE A 19 9.19 -19.89 5.32
N ASP A 20 9.71 -20.38 6.46
CA ASP A 20 8.95 -20.66 7.67
C ASP A 20 8.84 -19.44 8.62
N GLU A 21 9.37 -18.27 8.25
CA GLU A 21 9.33 -17.07 9.09
C GLU A 21 7.90 -16.55 9.25
N VAL A 22 7.42 -16.51 10.48
CA VAL A 22 6.09 -15.99 10.82
C VAL A 22 6.17 -14.52 11.22
N PHE A 23 5.63 -13.64 10.38
CA PHE A 23 5.57 -12.21 10.68
C PHE A 23 4.34 -11.84 11.52
N THR A 24 4.53 -11.64 12.82
CA THR A 24 3.43 -11.42 13.79
C THR A 24 2.85 -10.00 13.81
N ARG A 25 3.47 -9.02 13.14
CA ARG A 25 3.13 -7.60 13.27
C ARG A 25 3.03 -6.85 11.94
N LEU A 26 2.85 -7.55 10.83
CA LEU A 26 2.70 -6.93 9.51
C LEU A 26 1.55 -5.93 9.45
N TYR A 27 0.43 -6.24 10.12
CA TYR A 27 -0.75 -5.39 10.16
C TYR A 27 -0.45 -3.96 10.66
N ARG A 28 0.58 -3.76 11.48
CA ARG A 28 0.95 -2.41 11.97
C ARG A 28 1.36 -1.49 10.84
N TYR A 29 1.90 -2.05 9.76
CA TYR A 29 2.27 -1.28 8.59
C TYR A 29 1.05 -0.82 7.79
N LEU A 30 -0.10 -1.49 7.89
CA LEU A 30 -1.36 -1.01 7.29
C LEU A 30 -1.85 0.31 7.92
N LEU A 31 -1.30 0.73 9.06
CA LEU A 31 -1.62 2.03 9.65
C LEU A 31 -0.73 3.17 9.13
N ARG A 32 0.21 2.87 8.23
CA ARG A 32 1.12 3.84 7.63
C ARG A 32 0.56 4.38 6.31
N PRO A 33 0.25 5.68 6.20
CA PRO A 33 -0.32 6.26 4.97
C PRO A 33 0.62 6.17 3.77
N ASP A 34 1.94 6.21 4.00
CA ASP A 34 2.93 6.19 2.93
C ASP A 34 3.02 4.86 2.17
N ILE A 35 2.53 3.75 2.76
CA ILE A 35 2.36 2.48 2.03
C ILE A 35 1.28 2.62 0.96
N TYR A 36 0.18 3.29 1.30
CA TYR A 36 -0.90 3.50 0.35
C TYR A 36 -0.46 4.43 -0.78
N TYR A 37 0.30 5.49 -0.50
CA TYR A 37 0.82 6.37 -1.54
C TYR A 37 1.61 5.61 -2.62
N VAL A 38 2.54 4.74 -2.19
CA VAL A 38 3.33 3.92 -3.12
C VAL A 38 2.45 2.92 -3.86
N ALA A 39 1.51 2.26 -3.17
CA ALA A 39 0.59 1.33 -3.80
C ALA A 39 -0.27 2.00 -4.88
N TYR A 40 -0.79 3.20 -4.60
CA TYR A 40 -1.55 4.00 -5.55
C TYR A 40 -0.68 4.43 -6.74
N GLN A 41 0.53 4.93 -6.51
CA GLN A 41 1.46 5.24 -7.61
C GLN A 41 1.68 4.04 -8.53
N ASN A 42 1.86 2.83 -7.97
CA ASN A 42 2.05 1.62 -8.76
C ASN A 42 0.78 1.16 -9.50
N LEU A 43 -0.38 1.24 -8.86
CA LEU A 43 -1.67 0.87 -9.47
C LEU A 43 -2.01 1.78 -10.65
N TYR A 44 -1.73 3.09 -10.51
CA TYR A 44 -2.09 4.10 -11.49
C TYR A 44 -0.97 4.45 -12.48
N ALA A 45 0.21 3.80 -12.39
CA ALA A 45 1.29 3.94 -13.37
C ALA A 45 0.95 3.32 -14.75
N ASN A 46 -0.09 2.48 -14.84
CA ASN A 46 -0.47 1.81 -16.06
C ASN A 46 -1.33 2.70 -16.97
N LYS A 47 -1.13 2.61 -18.30
CA LYS A 47 -1.88 3.40 -19.31
C LYS A 47 -3.41 3.26 -19.24
N GLY A 48 -3.92 2.15 -18.70
CA GLY A 48 -5.35 1.91 -18.52
C GLY A 48 -5.94 2.52 -17.24
N ALA A 49 -5.12 2.98 -16.31
CA ALA A 49 -5.60 3.48 -15.01
C ALA A 49 -6.27 4.87 -15.08
N SER A 50 -6.04 5.59 -16.17
CA SER A 50 -6.75 6.82 -16.52
C SER A 50 -8.10 6.57 -17.22
N THR A 51 -8.46 5.32 -17.50
CA THR A 51 -9.77 4.98 -18.09
C THR A 51 -10.80 4.75 -16.99
N LYS A 52 -12.01 5.30 -17.15
CA LYS A 52 -13.12 5.13 -16.19
C LYS A 52 -13.42 3.63 -16.04
N GLY A 53 -13.12 3.08 -14.88
CA GLY A 53 -13.62 1.76 -14.49
C GLY A 53 -15.12 1.79 -14.18
N ILE A 54 -15.73 0.63 -13.99
CA ILE A 54 -17.18 0.46 -13.68
C ILE A 54 -17.62 1.25 -12.43
N LEU A 55 -16.68 1.56 -11.51
CA LEU A 55 -16.92 2.30 -10.26
C LEU A 55 -16.61 3.80 -10.35
N ASP A 56 -16.36 4.35 -11.55
CA ASP A 56 -15.97 5.77 -11.75
C ASP A 56 -14.68 6.21 -11.02
N ASP A 57 -13.89 5.25 -10.52
CA ASP A 57 -12.63 5.48 -9.79
C ASP A 57 -11.49 5.67 -10.81
N THR A 58 -11.32 6.89 -11.33
CA THR A 58 -10.12 7.29 -12.09
C THR A 58 -8.94 7.55 -11.15
N ALA A 59 -7.73 7.67 -11.70
CA ALA A 59 -6.55 8.15 -10.95
C ALA A 59 -6.83 9.44 -10.15
N ASP A 60 -7.74 10.27 -10.66
CA ASP A 60 -8.18 11.53 -10.04
C ASP A 60 -9.07 11.34 -8.79
N GLY A 61 -9.66 10.16 -8.58
CA GLY A 61 -10.42 9.79 -7.38
C GLY A 61 -9.56 9.45 -6.16
N PHE A 62 -8.23 9.51 -6.33
CA PHE A 62 -7.28 9.35 -5.25
C PHE A 62 -7.25 10.59 -4.36
N SER A 63 -7.51 10.42 -3.07
CA SER A 63 -7.35 11.49 -2.08
C SER A 63 -6.73 10.98 -0.80
N GLU A 64 -5.97 11.86 -0.13
CA GLU A 64 -5.48 11.62 1.22
C GLU A 64 -6.63 11.29 2.19
N GLU A 65 -7.82 11.83 1.95
CA GLU A 65 -9.04 11.54 2.70
C GLU A 65 -9.48 10.07 2.57
N LYS A 66 -9.41 9.48 1.37
CA LYS A 66 -9.71 8.05 1.14
C LYS A 66 -8.75 7.17 1.93
N ILE A 67 -7.45 7.48 1.92
CA ILE A 67 -6.45 6.77 2.73
C ILE A 67 -6.76 6.90 4.23
N LYS A 68 -7.09 8.11 4.69
CA LYS A 68 -7.46 8.34 6.09
C LYS A 68 -8.67 7.50 6.50
N LYS A 69 -9.71 7.41 5.66
CA LYS A 69 -10.89 6.56 5.89
C LYS A 69 -10.53 5.08 5.97
N ILE A 70 -9.68 4.58 5.06
CA ILE A 70 -9.19 3.20 5.09
C ILE A 70 -8.44 2.93 6.41
N ILE A 71 -7.45 3.75 6.75
CA ILE A 71 -6.68 3.59 7.99
C ILE A 71 -7.59 3.65 9.22
N GLN A 72 -8.58 4.53 9.22
CA GLN A 72 -9.53 4.65 10.32
C GLN A 72 -10.41 3.41 10.49
N SER A 73 -10.76 2.71 9.41
CA SER A 73 -11.51 1.45 9.46
C SER A 73 -10.67 0.25 9.95
N LEU A 74 -9.34 0.38 9.95
CA LEU A 74 -8.40 -0.65 10.38
C LEU A 74 -7.95 -0.47 11.85
N LYS A 75 -8.36 0.62 12.49
CA LYS A 75 -8.13 0.89 13.91
C LYS A 75 -9.25 0.29 14.75
#